data_AF-A0A521NCI0-F1
#
_entry.id   AF-A0A521NCI0-F1
#
_cell.length_a   1.000
_cell.length_b   1.000
_cell.length_c   1.000
_cell.angle_alpha   90.00
_cell.angle_beta   90.00
_cell.angle_gamma   90.00
#
_symmetry.space_group_name_H-M   'P 1'
#
loop_
_entity.id
_entity.type
_entity.pdbx_description
1 polymer ?
#
loop_
_entity_poly.entity_id
_entity_poly.type
_entity_poly.pdbx_seq_one_letter_code
_entity_poly.pdbx_strand_id
1 'polypeptide(L)'
;CHEMAHQLGYASESEANFVGYLAAAASKDVYVRYSVYLDLFSYAQGEQVRMYGKEKDFTIFESVLKQNRETMDTLVKKDRKEIREFFFKRRNRISPAVSSLYDQYLKLNKQLEGLNSYNEVVGWLIAYRKKYGKL
;
A
#
# COMPACT_ATOMS: atom_id res chain seq x y z
N CYS A 1 1.88 12.87 -1.54
CA CYS A 1 2.06 12.89 -3.01
C CYS A 1 0.81 12.43 -3.75
N HIS A 2 0.16 11.34 -3.36
CA HIS A 2 -1.09 10.84 -3.97
C HIS A 2 -2.17 11.92 -4.16
N GLU A 3 -2.59 12.60 -3.08
CA GLU A 3 -3.61 13.67 -3.16
C GLU A 3 -3.19 14.85 -4.04
N MET A 4 -1.89 15.14 -4.10
CA MET A 4 -1.39 16.18 -5.01
C MET A 4 -1.48 15.73 -6.47
N ALA A 5 -1.34 14.43 -6.76
CA ALA A 5 -1.58 13.91 -8.11
C ALA A 5 -3.06 14.07 -8.49
N HIS A 6 -3.99 13.83 -7.58
CA HIS A 6 -5.41 14.16 -7.79
C HIS A 6 -5.63 15.65 -8.05
N GLN A 7 -4.99 16.53 -7.28
CA GLN A 7 -5.04 17.99 -7.50
C GLN A 7 -4.48 18.40 -8.86
N LEU A 8 -3.56 17.62 -9.44
CA LEU A 8 -3.00 17.84 -10.77
C LEU A 8 -3.82 17.20 -11.91
N GLY A 9 -4.94 16.54 -11.59
CA GLY A 9 -5.88 16.00 -12.57
C GLY A 9 -5.75 14.51 -12.86
N TYR A 10 -4.90 13.77 -12.13
CA TYR A 10 -4.87 12.31 -12.21
C TYR A 10 -6.08 11.73 -11.46
N ALA A 11 -7.18 11.47 -12.16
CA ALA A 11 -8.42 11.03 -11.54
C ALA A 11 -8.40 9.55 -11.09
N SER A 12 -7.58 8.71 -11.71
CA SER A 12 -7.45 7.29 -11.32
C SER A 12 -6.58 7.14 -10.06
N GLU A 13 -7.05 6.34 -9.09
CA GLU A 13 -6.29 5.99 -7.88
C GLU A 13 -4.94 5.31 -8.21
N SER A 14 -4.92 4.43 -9.23
CA SER A 14 -3.68 3.71 -9.60
C SER A 14 -2.69 4.63 -10.31
N GLU A 15 -3.17 5.58 -11.12
CA GLU A 15 -2.34 6.62 -11.72
C GLU A 15 -1.84 7.62 -10.66
N ALA A 16 -2.70 8.07 -9.76
CA ALA A 16 -2.35 8.98 -8.67
C ALA A 16 -1.31 8.35 -7.72
N ASN A 17 -1.44 7.06 -7.40
CA ASN A 17 -0.42 6.30 -6.68
C ASN A 17 0.89 6.21 -7.45
N PHE A 18 0.84 5.92 -8.75
CA PHE A 18 2.04 5.79 -9.56
C PHE A 18 2.80 7.12 -9.69
N VAL A 19 2.10 8.21 -9.96
CA VAL A 19 2.66 9.57 -9.96
C VAL A 19 3.20 9.94 -8.58
N GLY A 20 2.47 9.58 -7.52
CA GLY A 20 2.90 9.75 -6.14
C GLY A 20 4.22 9.04 -5.84
N TYR A 21 4.38 7.81 -6.35
CA TYR A 21 5.63 7.06 -6.30
C TYR A 21 6.76 7.77 -7.04
N LEU A 22 6.56 8.19 -8.29
CA LEU A 22 7.60 8.87 -9.07
C LEU A 22 8.12 10.12 -8.34
N ALA A 23 7.20 10.91 -7.77
CA ALA A 23 7.56 12.10 -7.01
C ALA A 23 8.29 11.76 -5.70
N ALA A 24 7.78 10.81 -4.91
CA ALA A 24 8.36 10.46 -3.63
C ALA A 24 9.70 9.74 -3.75
N ALA A 25 9.86 8.84 -4.73
CA ALA A 25 11.10 8.13 -5.02
C ALA A 25 12.21 9.10 -5.49
N ALA A 26 11.85 10.17 -6.20
CA ALA A 26 12.78 11.22 -6.61
C ALA A 26 13.09 12.26 -5.50
N SER A 27 12.42 12.18 -4.35
CA SER A 27 12.64 13.12 -3.24
C SER A 27 14.07 13.03 -2.72
N LYS A 28 14.64 14.17 -2.29
CA LYS A 28 15.93 14.20 -1.58
C LYS A 28 15.82 13.74 -0.13
N ASP A 29 14.62 13.82 0.45
CA ASP A 29 14.35 13.37 1.81
C ASP A 29 14.29 11.83 1.88
N VAL A 30 15.16 11.24 2.70
CA VAL A 30 15.25 9.78 2.88
C VAL A 30 13.99 9.20 3.54
N TYR A 31 13.33 9.96 4.42
CA TYR A 31 12.10 9.50 5.08
C TYR A 31 10.96 9.42 4.07
N VAL A 32 10.85 10.40 3.17
CA VAL A 32 9.84 10.37 2.09
C VAL A 32 10.06 9.17 1.15
N ARG A 33 11.31 8.92 0.75
CA ARG A 33 11.65 7.74 -0.07
C ARG A 33 11.33 6.44 0.67
N TYR A 34 11.73 6.33 1.94
CA TYR A 34 11.44 5.16 2.75
C TYR A 34 9.94 4.90 2.87
N SER A 35 9.15 5.94 3.20
CA SER A 35 7.70 5.81 3.36
C SER A 35 7.02 5.31 2.10
N VAL A 36 7.41 5.80 0.91
CA VAL A 36 6.79 5.30 -0.33
C VAL A 36 7.16 3.86 -0.63
N TYR A 37 8.41 3.45 -0.40
CA TYR A 37 8.79 2.05 -0.58
C TYR A 37 8.15 1.12 0.44
N LEU A 38 7.96 1.58 1.69
CA LEU A 38 7.25 0.83 2.72
C LEU A 38 5.77 0.61 2.35
N ASP A 39 5.13 1.63 1.77
CA ASP A 39 3.75 1.55 1.31
C ASP A 39 3.62 0.61 0.11
N LEU A 40 4.46 0.79 -0.92
CA LEU A 40 4.48 -0.09 -2.11
C LEU A 40 4.81 -1.54 -1.76
N PHE A 41 5.70 -1.76 -0.80
CA PHE A 41 5.99 -3.09 -0.27
C PHE A 41 4.75 -3.72 0.38
N SER A 42 3.91 -2.93 1.07
CA SER A 42 2.64 -3.40 1.63
C SER A 42 1.66 -3.84 0.53
N TYR A 43 1.53 -3.07 -0.55
CA TYR A 43 0.67 -3.45 -1.69
C TYR A 43 1.18 -4.72 -2.38
N ALA A 44 2.49 -4.82 -2.63
CA ALA A 44 3.08 -5.99 -3.24
C ALA A 44 2.88 -7.26 -2.40
N GLN A 45 3.07 -7.19 -1.07
CA GLN A 45 2.78 -8.30 -0.17
C GLN A 45 1.29 -8.66 -0.15
N GLY A 46 0.41 -7.66 -0.14
CA GLY A 46 -1.04 -7.85 -0.19
C GLY A 46 -1.48 -8.61 -1.44
N GLU A 47 -0.99 -8.20 -2.62
CA GLU A 47 -1.27 -8.91 -3.87
C GLU A 47 -0.70 -10.32 -3.89
N GLN A 48 0.53 -10.51 -3.40
CA GLN A 48 1.14 -11.84 -3.32
C GLN A 48 0.29 -12.79 -2.45
N VAL A 49 -0.13 -12.34 -1.27
CA VAL A 49 -1.00 -13.10 -0.37
C VAL A 49 -2.35 -13.39 -1.03
N ARG A 50 -2.94 -12.42 -1.72
CA ARG A 50 -4.21 -12.59 -2.46
C ARG A 50 -4.09 -13.58 -3.61
N MET A 51 -2.95 -13.60 -4.31
CA MET A 51 -2.69 -14.55 -5.40
C MET A 51 -2.62 -15.98 -4.87
N TYR A 52 -1.75 -16.24 -3.88
CA TYR A 52 -1.59 -17.58 -3.31
C TYR A 52 -2.81 -18.02 -2.48
N GLY A 53 -3.53 -17.10 -1.84
CA GLY A 53 -4.74 -17.43 -1.09
C GLY A 53 -5.91 -17.91 -1.94
N LYS A 54 -5.85 -17.73 -3.27
CA LYS A 54 -6.81 -18.30 -4.24
C LYS A 54 -6.42 -19.70 -4.70
N GLU A 55 -5.21 -20.15 -4.41
CA GLU A 55 -4.75 -21.48 -4.76
C GLU A 55 -5.36 -22.52 -3.81
N LYS A 56 -5.61 -23.73 -4.34
CA LYS A 56 -6.13 -24.83 -3.52
C LYS A 56 -5.06 -25.47 -2.63
N ASP A 57 -3.79 -25.20 -2.92
CA ASP A 57 -2.66 -25.72 -2.17
C ASP A 57 -2.22 -24.72 -1.09
N PHE A 58 -2.61 -25.03 0.14
CA PHE A 58 -2.31 -24.19 1.30
C PHE A 58 -0.81 -24.23 1.70
N THR A 59 -0.06 -25.23 1.25
CA THR A 59 1.35 -25.39 1.64
C THR A 59 2.23 -24.28 1.04
N ILE A 60 1.96 -23.90 -0.22
CA ILE A 60 2.65 -22.79 -0.89
C ILE A 60 2.34 -21.48 -0.17
N PHE A 61 1.06 -21.24 0.15
CA PHE A 61 0.62 -20.06 0.89
C PHE A 61 1.35 -19.88 2.23
N GLU A 62 1.42 -20.94 3.04
CA GLU A 62 2.13 -20.90 4.32
C GLU A 62 3.64 -20.65 4.14
N SER A 63 4.25 -21.29 3.15
CA SER A 63 5.69 -21.13 2.86
C SER A 63 6.05 -19.69 2.50
N VAL A 64 5.22 -19.02 1.69
CA VAL A 64 5.41 -17.62 1.28
C VAL A 64 5.24 -16.68 2.46
N LEU A 65 4.24 -16.89 3.31
CA LEU A 65 4.04 -16.09 4.53
C LEU A 65 5.22 -16.21 5.49
N LYS A 66 5.71 -17.44 5.68
CA LYS A 66 6.89 -17.71 6.51
C LYS A 66 8.12 -17.00 5.94
N GLN A 67 8.39 -17.16 4.66
CA GLN A 67 9.53 -16.51 3.98
C GLN A 67 9.46 -14.98 4.08
N ASN A 68 8.29 -14.38 3.82
CA ASN A 68 8.08 -12.94 3.94
C ASN A 68 8.33 -12.44 5.37
N ARG A 69 7.95 -13.22 6.38
CA ARG A 69 8.20 -12.88 7.78
C ARG A 69 9.67 -13.04 8.15
N GLU A 70 10.36 -14.05 7.66
CA GLU A 70 11.76 -14.32 8.01
C GLU A 70 12.71 -13.32 7.34
N THR A 71 12.49 -13.02 6.07
CA THR A 71 13.38 -12.15 5.26
C THR A 71 13.19 -10.66 5.51
N MET A 72 12.07 -10.24 6.11
CA MET A 72 11.82 -8.82 6.38
C MET A 72 12.68 -8.31 7.54
N ASP A 73 13.31 -7.16 7.32
CA ASP A 73 14.13 -6.46 8.31
C ASP A 73 13.36 -6.18 9.63
N THR A 74 14.06 -6.23 10.75
CA THR A 74 13.46 -6.08 12.09
C THR A 74 12.94 -4.68 12.35
N LEU A 75 13.59 -3.63 11.81
CA LEU A 75 13.13 -2.25 11.91
C LEU A 75 11.87 -2.04 11.05
N VAL A 76 11.83 -2.62 9.84
CA VAL A 76 10.63 -2.58 8.99
C VAL A 76 9.43 -3.25 9.68
N LYS A 77 9.65 -4.40 10.36
CA LYS A 77 8.60 -5.05 11.17
C LYS A 77 8.10 -4.13 12.29
N LYS A 78 9.01 -3.44 12.96
CA LYS A 78 8.69 -2.51 14.04
C LYS A 78 7.86 -1.33 13.51
N ASP A 79 8.29 -0.69 12.43
CA ASP A 79 7.56 0.44 11.84
C ASP A 79 6.16 0.05 11.40
N ARG A 80 6.01 -1.10 10.72
CA ARG A 80 4.69 -1.62 10.31
C ARG A 80 3.78 -1.88 11.52
N LYS A 81 4.32 -2.36 12.64
CA LYS A 81 3.58 -2.56 13.89
C LYS A 81 3.13 -1.22 14.47
N GLU A 82 4.03 -0.25 14.58
CA GLU A 82 3.72 1.07 15.13
C GLU A 82 2.68 1.82 14.29
N ILE A 83 2.79 1.78 12.96
CA ILE A 83 1.81 2.35 12.04
C ILE A 83 0.43 1.71 12.27
N ARG A 84 0.36 0.38 12.36
CA ARG A 84 -0.91 -0.33 12.59
C ARG A 84 -1.53 0.06 13.94
N GLU A 85 -0.73 0.07 15.00
CA GLU A 85 -1.19 0.42 16.36
C GLU A 85 -1.67 1.88 16.44
N PHE A 86 -0.97 2.79 15.76
CA PHE A 86 -1.36 4.19 15.65
C PHE A 86 -2.77 4.35 15.06
N PHE A 87 -3.04 3.72 13.91
CA PHE A 87 -4.35 3.80 13.27
C PHE A 87 -5.43 3.05 14.06
N PHE A 88 -5.11 1.88 14.62
CA PHE A 88 -6.05 1.10 15.43
C PHE A 88 -6.51 1.87 16.67
N LYS A 89 -5.58 2.48 17.41
CA LYS A 89 -5.89 3.31 18.58
C LYS A 89 -6.75 4.52 18.23
N ARG A 90 -6.51 5.15 17.08
CA ARG A 90 -7.32 6.29 16.61
C ARG A 90 -8.72 5.85 16.23
N ARG A 91 -8.88 4.75 15.50
CA ARG A 91 -10.21 4.17 15.18
C ARG A 91 -11.05 3.94 16.43
N ASN A 92 -10.45 3.39 17.48
CA ASN A 92 -11.16 3.10 18.74
C ASN A 92 -11.48 4.36 19.58
N ARG A 93 -10.91 5.52 19.26
CA ARG A 93 -11.13 6.78 19.99
C ARG A 93 -12.21 7.67 19.36
N ILE A 94 -12.63 7.38 18.14
CA ILE A 94 -13.67 8.14 17.45
C ILE A 94 -15.02 7.44 17.66
N SER A 95 -16.09 8.21 17.89
CA SER A 95 -17.41 7.61 18.12
C SER A 95 -17.83 6.76 16.91
N PRO A 96 -18.67 5.72 17.09
CA PRO A 96 -19.16 4.89 15.98
C PRO A 96 -19.78 5.70 14.84
N ALA A 97 -20.42 6.84 15.15
CA ALA A 97 -21.00 7.74 14.14
C ALA A 97 -19.93 8.43 13.30
N VAL A 98 -18.85 8.92 13.93
CA VAL A 98 -17.74 9.56 13.20
C VAL A 98 -16.92 8.51 12.45
N SER A 99 -16.73 7.31 13.01
CA SER A 99 -16.11 6.19 12.29
C SER A 99 -16.94 5.75 11.09
N SER A 100 -18.27 5.79 11.17
CA SER A 100 -19.17 5.48 10.05
C SER A 100 -19.12 6.56 8.97
N LEU A 101 -19.07 7.83 9.35
CA LEU A 101 -18.89 8.96 8.42
C LEU A 101 -17.51 8.94 7.77
N TYR A 102 -16.46 8.59 8.52
CA TYR A 102 -15.11 8.40 8.00
C TYR A 102 -15.08 7.20 7.05
N ASP A 103 -15.62 6.05 7.43
CA ASP A 103 -15.73 4.88 6.55
C ASP A 103 -16.55 5.18 5.28
N GLN A 104 -17.63 5.99 5.38
CA GLN A 104 -18.38 6.47 4.22
C GLN A 104 -17.56 7.45 3.38
N TYR A 105 -16.79 8.35 3.99
CA TYR A 105 -15.84 9.20 3.30
C TYR A 105 -14.76 8.38 2.57
N LEU A 106 -14.20 7.35 3.22
CA LEU A 106 -13.25 6.41 2.62
C LEU A 106 -13.92 5.66 1.45
N LYS A 107 -15.19 5.24 1.58
CA LYS A 107 -15.96 4.57 0.49
C LYS A 107 -16.29 5.51 -0.67
N LEU A 108 -16.70 6.74 -0.37
CA LEU A 108 -17.06 7.77 -1.36
C LEU A 108 -15.82 8.28 -2.11
N ASN A 109 -14.67 8.38 -1.42
CA ASN A 109 -13.36 8.58 -2.03
C ASN A 109 -12.70 7.26 -2.46
N LYS A 110 -13.54 6.26 -2.79
CA LYS A 110 -13.17 4.96 -3.33
C LYS A 110 -12.15 4.12 -2.57
N GLN A 111 -11.53 4.50 -1.45
CA GLN A 111 -10.51 3.70 -0.74
C GLN A 111 -10.88 2.23 -0.43
N LEU A 112 -12.16 1.88 -0.31
CA LEU A 112 -12.58 0.48 -0.11
C LEU A 112 -12.68 -0.35 -1.42
N GLU A 113 -13.11 0.23 -2.54
CA GLU A 113 -12.88 -0.35 -3.88
C GLU A 113 -11.41 -0.17 -4.32
N GLY A 114 -10.79 0.84 -3.73
CA GLY A 114 -9.44 1.33 -3.88
C GLY A 114 -8.43 0.34 -3.35
N LEU A 115 -8.66 -0.40 -2.27
CA LEU A 115 -7.72 -1.45 -1.87
C LEU A 115 -7.45 -2.48 -2.99
N ASN A 116 -8.42 -2.72 -3.90
CA ASN A 116 -8.19 -3.52 -5.10
C ASN A 116 -7.52 -2.71 -6.24
N SER A 117 -7.78 -1.41 -6.40
CA SER A 117 -7.18 -0.56 -7.45
C SER A 117 -5.80 0.04 -7.09
N TYR A 118 -5.55 0.33 -5.81
CA TYR A 118 -4.25 0.73 -5.24
C TYR A 118 -3.23 -0.34 -5.52
N ASN A 119 -3.62 -1.60 -5.40
CA ASN A 119 -2.79 -2.74 -5.75
C ASN A 119 -2.51 -2.83 -7.27
N GLU A 120 -3.29 -2.19 -8.15
CA GLU A 120 -2.94 -2.10 -9.58
C GLU A 120 -1.66 -1.29 -9.80
N VAL A 121 -1.29 -0.39 -8.87
CA VAL A 121 0.01 0.31 -8.92
C VAL A 121 1.16 -0.70 -8.99
N VAL A 122 1.01 -1.90 -8.41
CA VAL A 122 2.01 -2.97 -8.50
C VAL A 122 2.21 -3.38 -9.97
N GLY A 123 1.13 -3.47 -10.75
CA GLY A 123 1.18 -3.71 -12.19
C GLY A 123 1.93 -2.61 -12.94
N TRP A 124 1.63 -1.33 -12.65
CA TRP A 124 2.33 -0.18 -13.22
C TRP A 124 3.82 -0.18 -12.88
N LEU A 125 4.19 -0.51 -11.64
CA LEU A 125 5.59 -0.62 -11.20
C LEU A 125 6.33 -1.76 -11.91
N ILE A 126 5.69 -2.92 -12.07
CA ILE A 126 6.26 -4.04 -12.84
C ILE A 126 6.49 -3.62 -14.30
N ALA A 127 5.51 -2.96 -14.92
CA ALA A 127 5.63 -2.47 -16.30
C ALA A 127 6.73 -1.40 -16.43
N TYR A 128 6.80 -0.46 -15.49
CA TYR A 128 7.82 0.59 -15.45
C TYR A 128 9.22 -0.01 -15.30
N ARG A 129 9.40 -0.96 -14.39
CA ARG A 129 10.67 -1.68 -14.22
C ARG A 129 11.06 -2.46 -15.48
N LYS A 130 10.12 -3.15 -16.13
CA LYS A 130 10.38 -3.87 -17.38
C LYS A 130 10.82 -2.93 -18.50
N LYS A 131 10.27 -1.71 -18.54
CA LYS A 131 10.61 -0.71 -19.57
C LYS A 131 11.93 0.00 -19.32
N TYR A 132 12.25 0.34 -18.06
CA TYR A 132 13.38 1.22 -17.72
C TYR A 132 14.50 0.54 -16.90
N GLY A 133 14.32 -0.73 -16.50
CA GLY A 133 15.32 -1.53 -15.78
C GLY A 133 15.45 -1.22 -14.28
N LYS A 134 14.75 -0.20 -13.76
CA LYS A 134 14.87 0.25 -12.38
C LYS A 134 13.52 0.60 -11.76
N LEU A 135 13.46 0.48 -10.44
CA LEU A 135 12.49 1.13 -9.56
C LEU A 135 13.24 2.16 -8.71
#